data_AF-A0A7W5FEH5-F1
#
_entry.id   AF-A0A7W5FEH5-F1
#
_cell.length_a   1.000
_cell.length_b   1.000
_cell.length_c   1.000
_cell.angle_alpha   90.00
_cell.angle_beta   90.00
_cell.angle_gamma   90.00
#
_symmetry.space_group_name_H-M   'P 1'
#
loop_
_entity.id
_entity.type
_entity.pdbx_description
1 polymer ?
#
loop_
_entity_poly.entity_id
_entity_poly.type
_entity_poly.pdbx_seq_one_letter_code
_entity_poly.pdbx_strand_id
1 'polypeptide(L)'
;MTSVQIAVCGPAECTVRETEQARRVGELLAEAGAVVLCGGGAGVMAAVAAGARSRDGLIVGVWSGDSRAGASPDLSATVVTGMGQARNAILVRSADALISVGGSWGTLSEIALGMRRGDLPVVALGGWRIHAADGTPVPGIHYADTPESAVEHALGRSRRDDVVADWVSEENLVRFLEELSRLIGYDYDHLDEAALAAGTPLRHPLMGTPPLEVELSREPGGSVVDIRVHGAIDPILAARIETMFALL
;
A
#
# COMPACT_ATOMS: atom_id res chain seq x y z
N MET A 1 -7.58 17.56 2.91
CA MET A 1 -6.62 16.44 2.76
C MET A 1 -5.94 16.59 1.40
N THR A 2 -4.62 16.43 1.34
CA THR A 2 -3.88 16.39 0.08
C THR A 2 -4.18 15.07 -0.62
N SER A 3 -4.49 15.10 -1.92
CA SER A 3 -4.71 13.87 -2.70
C SER A 3 -3.41 13.06 -2.80
N VAL A 4 -3.52 11.74 -2.61
CA VAL A 4 -2.40 10.78 -2.76
C VAL A 4 -1.91 10.78 -4.21
N GLN A 5 -0.60 10.81 -4.42
CA GLN A 5 0.06 10.81 -5.73
C GLN A 5 0.73 9.46 -6.00
N ILE A 6 0.26 8.72 -7.00
CA ILE A 6 0.79 7.40 -7.35
C ILE A 6 1.54 7.49 -8.67
N ALA A 7 2.85 7.21 -8.63
CA ALA A 7 3.63 7.06 -9.84
C ALA A 7 3.38 5.70 -10.49
N VAL A 8 3.14 5.69 -11.79
CA VAL A 8 3.02 4.47 -12.59
C VAL A 8 4.05 4.50 -13.71
N CYS A 9 4.86 3.46 -13.79
CA CYS A 9 5.88 3.30 -14.82
C CYS A 9 5.85 1.93 -15.50
N GLY A 10 6.46 1.85 -16.68
CA GLY A 10 6.52 0.63 -17.49
C GLY A 10 7.14 0.88 -18.86
N PRO A 11 7.27 -0.16 -19.70
CA PRO A 11 7.88 -0.05 -21.01
C PRO A 11 7.07 0.83 -21.98
N ALA A 12 7.79 1.49 -22.89
CA ALA A 12 7.20 2.23 -24.01
C ALA A 12 6.64 1.31 -25.11
N GLU A 13 7.17 0.08 -25.21
CA GLU A 13 6.66 -1.01 -26.03
C GLU A 13 6.10 -2.08 -25.09
N CYS A 14 4.79 -2.28 -25.10
CA CYS A 14 4.13 -3.17 -24.16
C CYS A 14 3.30 -4.24 -24.88
N THR A 15 3.18 -5.39 -24.23
CA THR A 15 2.27 -6.46 -24.62
C THR A 15 0.81 -6.06 -24.44
N VAL A 16 -0.11 -6.82 -25.04
CA VAL A 16 -1.56 -6.65 -24.82
C VAL A 16 -1.90 -6.74 -23.33
N ARG A 17 -1.33 -7.72 -22.63
CA ARG A 17 -1.54 -7.91 -21.19
C ARG A 17 -1.07 -6.72 -20.37
N GLU A 18 0.14 -6.21 -20.62
CA GLU A 18 0.65 -5.03 -19.92
C GLU A 18 -0.20 -3.78 -20.21
N THR A 19 -0.70 -3.64 -21.45
CA THR A 19 -1.60 -2.55 -21.83
C THR A 19 -2.91 -2.61 -21.04
N GLU A 20 -3.54 -3.79 -20.98
CA GLU A 20 -4.79 -4.01 -20.24
C GLU A 20 -4.60 -3.79 -18.74
N GLN A 21 -3.53 -4.33 -18.17
CA GLN A 21 -3.19 -4.15 -16.76
C GLN A 21 -2.92 -2.67 -16.43
N ALA A 22 -2.14 -1.97 -17.24
CA ALA A 22 -1.86 -0.54 -17.04
C ALA A 22 -3.14 0.31 -17.15
N ARG A 23 -4.00 0.03 -18.13
CA ARG A 23 -5.30 0.69 -18.26
C ARG A 23 -6.15 0.47 -17.02
N ARG A 24 -6.22 -0.77 -16.52
CA ARG A 24 -6.98 -1.11 -15.31
C ARG A 24 -6.42 -0.43 -14.06
N VAL A 25 -5.10 -0.38 -13.90
CA VAL A 25 -4.45 0.38 -12.82
C VAL A 25 -4.87 1.85 -12.87
N GLY A 26 -4.87 2.47 -14.06
CA GLY A 26 -5.28 3.86 -14.23
C GLY A 26 -6.73 4.11 -13.80
N GLU A 27 -7.66 3.25 -14.22
CA GLU A 27 -9.07 3.32 -13.81
C GLU A 27 -9.24 3.26 -12.29
N LEU A 28 -8.60 2.27 -11.66
CA LEU A 28 -8.70 2.03 -10.22
C LEU A 28 -8.13 3.20 -9.38
N LEU A 29 -7.00 3.77 -9.81
CA LEU A 29 -6.41 4.93 -9.15
C LEU A 29 -7.30 6.16 -9.23
N ALA A 30 -7.90 6.41 -10.40
CA ALA A 30 -8.84 7.50 -10.60
C ALA A 30 -10.13 7.31 -9.78
N GLU A 31 -10.70 6.10 -9.77
CA GLU A 31 -11.85 5.73 -8.94
C GLU A 31 -11.56 5.95 -7.43
N ALA A 32 -10.31 5.75 -7.00
CA ALA A 32 -9.87 6.01 -5.63
C ALA A 32 -9.56 7.49 -5.32
N GLY A 33 -9.70 8.39 -6.31
CA GLY A 33 -9.41 9.82 -6.16
C GLY A 33 -7.92 10.16 -6.07
N ALA A 34 -7.03 9.23 -6.48
CA ALA A 34 -5.60 9.47 -6.51
C ALA A 34 -5.18 10.28 -7.74
N VAL A 35 -4.10 11.05 -7.60
CA VAL A 35 -3.42 11.69 -8.72
C VAL A 35 -2.44 10.71 -9.34
N VAL A 36 -2.57 10.45 -10.64
CA VAL A 36 -1.66 9.56 -11.35
C VAL A 36 -0.49 10.37 -11.89
N LEU A 37 0.73 9.97 -11.54
CA LEU A 37 1.97 10.49 -12.12
C LEU A 37 2.53 9.45 -13.09
N CYS A 38 2.95 9.85 -14.29
CA CYS A 38 3.66 8.94 -15.22
C CYS A 38 4.71 9.69 -16.05
N GLY A 39 5.51 8.99 -16.86
CA GLY A 39 6.47 9.63 -17.76
C GLY A 39 5.87 10.23 -19.03
N GLY A 40 4.57 10.00 -19.28
CA GLY A 40 3.80 10.67 -20.34
C GLY A 40 4.02 10.19 -21.78
N GLY A 41 4.79 9.12 -21.99
CA GLY A 41 5.05 8.55 -23.32
C GLY A 41 4.08 7.43 -23.73
N ALA A 42 4.46 6.70 -24.77
CA ALA A 42 3.72 5.54 -25.29
C ALA A 42 3.76 4.33 -24.33
N GLY A 43 3.11 3.23 -24.74
CA GLY A 43 3.10 1.97 -24.02
C GLY A 43 2.30 2.04 -22.73
N VAL A 44 2.88 1.51 -21.63
CA VAL A 44 2.24 1.47 -20.31
C VAL A 44 1.79 2.86 -19.85
N MET A 45 2.60 3.90 -20.10
CA MET A 45 2.28 5.27 -19.66
C MET A 45 1.08 5.86 -20.40
N ALA A 46 0.90 5.54 -21.67
CA ALA A 46 -0.29 5.94 -22.43
C ALA A 46 -1.52 5.15 -21.95
N ALA A 47 -1.37 3.85 -21.72
CA ALA A 47 -2.47 3.00 -21.25
C ALA A 47 -3.00 3.41 -19.87
N VAL A 48 -2.12 3.69 -18.91
CA VAL A 48 -2.53 4.17 -17.57
C VAL A 48 -3.19 5.55 -17.64
N ALA A 49 -2.67 6.46 -18.49
CA ALA A 49 -3.27 7.78 -18.68
C ALA A 49 -4.67 7.68 -19.27
N ALA A 50 -4.86 6.84 -20.30
CA ALA A 50 -6.16 6.57 -20.89
C ALA A 50 -7.15 5.95 -19.87
N GLY A 51 -6.69 4.98 -19.07
CA GLY A 51 -7.48 4.36 -18.01
C GLY A 51 -7.96 5.37 -16.98
N ALA A 52 -7.05 6.17 -16.43
CA ALA A 52 -7.40 7.19 -15.45
C ALA A 52 -8.30 8.28 -16.04
N ARG A 53 -8.05 8.72 -17.29
CA ARG A 53 -8.90 9.69 -17.98
C ARG A 53 -10.32 9.17 -18.20
N SER A 54 -10.48 7.89 -18.48
CA SER A 54 -11.81 7.28 -18.66
C SER A 54 -12.69 7.30 -17.39
N ARG A 55 -12.10 7.65 -16.25
CA ARG A 55 -12.73 7.81 -14.92
C ARG A 55 -12.58 9.23 -14.37
N ASP A 56 -12.36 10.22 -15.24
CA ASP A 56 -12.18 11.63 -14.88
C ASP A 56 -11.05 11.88 -13.86
N GLY A 57 -10.04 11.01 -13.82
CA GLY A 57 -8.88 11.14 -12.95
C GLY A 57 -7.95 12.28 -13.34
N LEU A 58 -7.17 12.78 -12.38
CA LEU A 58 -6.11 13.75 -12.62
C LEU A 58 -4.80 13.02 -12.96
N ILE A 59 -4.26 13.24 -14.17
CA ILE A 59 -3.02 12.61 -14.64
C ILE A 59 -1.97 13.66 -14.99
N VAL A 60 -0.79 13.55 -14.38
CA VAL A 60 0.35 14.44 -14.63
C VAL A 60 1.50 13.66 -15.26
N GLY A 61 1.91 14.07 -16.46
CA GLY A 61 3.06 13.49 -17.15
C GLY A 61 4.33 14.27 -16.89
N VAL A 62 5.33 13.62 -16.29
CA VAL A 62 6.71 14.12 -16.18
C VAL A 62 7.43 13.76 -17.49
N TRP A 63 7.41 14.69 -18.44
CA TRP A 63 7.83 14.46 -19.81
C TRP A 63 9.32 14.71 -20.02
N SER A 64 9.99 13.80 -20.73
CA SER A 64 11.44 13.83 -20.94
C SER A 64 11.90 14.81 -22.03
N GLY A 65 11.01 15.18 -22.96
CA GLY A 65 11.29 16.10 -24.05
C GLY A 65 11.43 17.56 -23.59
N ASP A 66 11.89 18.41 -24.51
CA ASP A 66 12.08 19.86 -24.35
C ASP A 66 10.84 20.69 -24.74
N SER A 67 9.82 20.03 -25.27
CA SER A 67 8.51 20.59 -25.62
C SER A 67 7.42 19.57 -25.31
N ARG A 68 6.14 19.95 -25.46
CA ARG A 68 5.01 19.01 -25.28
C ARG A 68 4.83 18.03 -26.45
N ALA A 69 5.62 18.15 -27.51
CA ALA A 69 5.50 17.29 -28.68
C ALA A 69 5.73 15.82 -28.30
N GLY A 70 4.83 14.93 -28.72
CA GLY A 70 4.91 13.50 -28.46
C GLY A 70 4.43 13.05 -27.08
N ALA A 71 4.09 13.97 -26.17
CA ALA A 71 3.45 13.62 -24.91
C ALA A 71 2.02 13.09 -25.16
N SER A 72 1.58 12.14 -24.33
CA SER A 72 0.24 11.55 -24.45
C SER A 72 -0.87 12.63 -24.37
N PRO A 73 -1.89 12.58 -25.25
CA PRO A 73 -3.01 13.50 -25.22
C PRO A 73 -3.92 13.30 -23.99
N ASP A 74 -3.82 12.14 -23.33
CA ASP A 74 -4.64 11.81 -22.15
C ASP A 74 -4.13 12.45 -20.85
N LEU A 75 -2.99 13.14 -20.89
CA LEU A 75 -2.47 13.86 -19.73
C LEU A 75 -3.33 15.10 -19.41
N SER A 76 -3.67 15.29 -18.14
CA SER A 76 -4.34 16.52 -17.68
C SER A 76 -3.34 17.68 -17.58
N ALA A 77 -2.10 17.38 -17.21
CA ALA A 77 -0.98 18.31 -17.22
C ALA A 77 0.32 17.63 -17.67
N THR A 78 1.21 18.41 -18.27
CA THR A 78 2.54 17.95 -18.71
C THR A 78 3.59 18.85 -18.09
N VAL A 79 4.51 18.25 -17.36
CA VAL A 79 5.73 18.89 -16.85
C VAL A 79 6.83 18.58 -17.85
N VAL A 80 7.18 19.56 -18.69
CA VAL A 80 8.26 19.44 -19.68
C VAL A 80 9.59 19.64 -18.97
N THR A 81 10.49 18.65 -19.03
CA THR A 81 11.75 18.69 -18.27
C THR A 81 13.00 18.92 -19.13
N GLY A 82 13.03 18.43 -20.37
CA GLY A 82 14.25 18.39 -21.19
C GLY A 82 15.38 17.53 -20.59
N MET A 83 15.07 16.67 -19.61
CA MET A 83 16.07 15.95 -18.81
C MET A 83 16.35 14.52 -19.30
N GLY A 84 15.74 14.08 -20.40
CA GLY A 84 15.86 12.69 -20.85
C GLY A 84 15.42 11.73 -19.75
N GLN A 85 16.29 10.79 -19.37
CA GLN A 85 16.01 9.81 -18.30
C GLN A 85 16.22 10.36 -16.88
N ALA A 86 16.93 11.49 -16.70
CA ALA A 86 17.15 12.06 -15.37
C ALA A 86 15.82 12.53 -14.72
N ARG A 87 14.78 12.77 -15.53
CA ARG A 87 13.41 13.07 -15.07
C ARG A 87 12.80 11.97 -14.18
N ASN A 88 13.30 10.74 -14.27
CA ASN A 88 12.82 9.61 -13.47
C ASN A 88 12.94 9.91 -11.96
N ALA A 89 13.98 10.64 -11.55
CA ALA A 89 14.14 11.07 -10.17
C ALA A 89 13.06 12.06 -9.71
N ILE A 90 12.59 12.94 -10.60
CA ILE A 90 11.47 13.85 -10.31
C ILE A 90 10.19 13.04 -10.10
N LEU A 91 9.88 12.12 -11.03
CA LEU A 91 8.68 11.27 -10.93
C LEU A 91 8.64 10.52 -9.59
N VAL A 92 9.73 9.84 -9.23
CA VAL A 92 9.82 9.03 -8.01
C VAL A 92 9.80 9.88 -6.74
N ARG A 93 10.38 11.08 -6.76
CA ARG A 93 10.39 11.99 -5.61
C ARG A 93 9.05 12.68 -5.37
N SER A 94 8.24 12.84 -6.42
CA SER A 94 6.91 13.43 -6.31
C SER A 94 5.82 12.44 -5.87
N ALA A 95 6.10 11.14 -5.85
CA ALA A 95 5.09 10.12 -5.56
C ALA A 95 5.02 9.74 -4.07
N ASP A 96 3.83 9.35 -3.62
CA ASP A 96 3.57 8.72 -2.34
C ASP A 96 3.73 7.19 -2.42
N ALA A 97 3.55 6.58 -3.60
CA ALA A 97 3.94 5.21 -3.92
C ALA A 97 4.24 5.03 -5.41
N LEU A 98 4.93 3.95 -5.76
CA LEU A 98 5.31 3.60 -7.14
C LEU A 98 4.73 2.24 -7.54
N ILE A 99 4.03 2.18 -8.66
CA ILE A 99 3.61 0.94 -9.32
C ILE A 99 4.39 0.79 -10.64
N SER A 100 5.18 -0.27 -10.78
CA SER A 100 5.75 -0.66 -12.06
C SER A 100 4.88 -1.73 -12.72
N VAL A 101 4.49 -1.52 -13.97
CA VAL A 101 3.79 -2.52 -14.79
C VAL A 101 4.76 -3.01 -15.87
N GLY A 102 5.01 -4.32 -15.90
CA GLY A 102 5.97 -4.89 -16.86
C GLY A 102 7.43 -4.52 -16.57
N GLY A 103 8.32 -4.70 -17.56
CA GLY A 103 9.77 -4.54 -17.35
C GLY A 103 10.52 -3.87 -18.51
N SER A 104 11.16 -2.74 -18.23
CA SER A 104 12.18 -2.11 -19.08
C SER A 104 13.37 -1.60 -18.25
N TRP A 105 14.47 -1.20 -18.91
CA TRP A 105 15.59 -0.56 -18.22
C TRP A 105 15.21 0.77 -17.54
N GLY A 106 14.35 1.57 -18.19
CA GLY A 106 13.81 2.79 -17.60
C GLY A 106 13.00 2.49 -16.34
N THR A 107 12.11 1.49 -16.43
CA THR A 107 11.31 0.99 -15.30
C THR A 107 12.19 0.51 -14.14
N LEU A 108 13.25 -0.26 -14.43
CA LEU A 108 14.19 -0.73 -13.42
C LEU A 108 14.90 0.43 -12.71
N SER A 109 15.24 1.50 -13.45
CA SER A 109 15.85 2.70 -12.86
C SER A 109 14.90 3.42 -11.90
N GLU A 110 13.60 3.50 -12.23
CA GLU A 110 12.59 4.12 -11.35
C GLU A 110 12.34 3.25 -10.10
N ILE A 111 12.29 1.92 -10.25
CA ILE A 111 12.26 0.99 -9.11
C ILE A 111 13.49 1.20 -8.22
N ALA A 112 14.70 1.23 -8.78
CA ALA A 112 15.93 1.42 -8.01
C ALA A 112 15.97 2.78 -7.28
N LEU A 113 15.49 3.85 -7.92
CA LEU A 113 15.34 5.17 -7.29
C LEU A 113 14.33 5.13 -6.14
N GLY A 114 13.21 4.42 -6.31
CA GLY A 114 12.20 4.23 -5.27
C GLY A 114 12.75 3.48 -4.07
N MET A 115 13.41 2.35 -4.31
CA MET A 115 14.08 1.56 -3.28
C MET A 115 15.18 2.34 -2.55
N ARG A 116 15.93 3.20 -3.26
CA ARG A 116 16.93 4.09 -2.65
C ARG A 116 16.31 5.18 -1.79
N ARG A 117 15.05 5.56 -2.04
CA ARG A 117 14.30 6.54 -1.23
C ARG A 117 14.09 6.03 0.19
N GLY A 118 13.80 4.74 0.33
CA GLY A 118 13.69 4.03 1.60
C GLY A 118 12.33 4.14 2.31
N ASP A 119 11.56 5.17 2.00
CA ASP A 119 10.22 5.45 2.55
C ASP A 119 9.08 5.26 1.53
N LEU A 120 9.41 5.04 0.26
CA LEU A 120 8.44 4.90 -0.82
C LEU A 120 7.98 3.44 -0.96
N PRO A 121 6.68 3.12 -0.82
CA PRO A 121 6.15 1.82 -1.20
C PRO A 121 6.36 1.58 -2.69
N VAL A 122 6.98 0.44 -3.04
CA VAL A 122 7.23 0.04 -4.42
C VAL A 122 6.50 -1.26 -4.71
N VAL A 123 5.65 -1.23 -5.73
CA VAL A 123 4.84 -2.35 -6.18
C VAL A 123 5.24 -2.74 -7.60
N ALA A 124 5.51 -4.02 -7.83
CA ALA A 124 5.80 -4.59 -9.14
C ALA A 124 4.65 -5.48 -9.60
N LEU A 125 3.91 -5.02 -10.61
CA LEU A 125 2.86 -5.75 -11.32
C LEU A 125 3.45 -6.42 -12.56
N GLY A 126 3.88 -7.66 -12.40
CA GLY A 126 4.65 -8.37 -13.42
C GLY A 126 6.02 -7.74 -13.70
N GLY A 127 6.72 -8.23 -14.72
CA GLY A 127 8.02 -7.69 -15.14
C GLY A 127 9.19 -8.13 -14.26
N TRP A 128 9.90 -7.16 -13.69
CA TRP A 128 11.15 -7.42 -12.97
C TRP A 128 10.94 -8.17 -11.66
N ARG A 129 11.75 -9.21 -11.44
CA ARG A 129 11.98 -9.82 -10.12
C ARG A 129 13.45 -9.61 -9.76
N ILE A 130 13.72 -8.84 -8.71
CA ILE A 130 15.08 -8.45 -8.35
C ILE A 130 15.58 -9.37 -7.24
N HIS A 131 16.70 -10.03 -7.51
CA HIS A 131 17.38 -10.92 -6.58
C HIS A 131 18.79 -10.39 -6.28
N ALA A 132 19.25 -10.59 -5.04
CA ALA A 132 20.63 -10.39 -4.66
C ALA A 132 21.55 -11.43 -5.29
N ALA A 133 22.86 -11.26 -5.14
CA ALA A 133 23.86 -12.14 -5.74
C ALA A 133 23.75 -13.61 -5.28
N ASP A 134 23.20 -13.85 -4.10
CA ASP A 134 22.94 -15.17 -3.53
C ASP A 134 21.58 -15.78 -3.96
N GLY A 135 20.85 -15.10 -4.85
CA GLY A 135 19.53 -15.53 -5.33
C GLY A 135 18.38 -15.17 -4.40
N THR A 136 18.62 -14.56 -3.24
CA THR A 136 17.54 -14.12 -2.35
C THR A 136 16.79 -12.92 -2.97
N PRO A 137 15.45 -12.85 -2.87
CA PRO A 137 14.71 -11.68 -3.33
C PRO A 137 15.15 -10.42 -2.58
N VAL A 138 15.37 -9.32 -3.30
CA VAL A 138 15.66 -8.03 -2.67
C VAL A 138 14.41 -7.58 -1.89
N PRO A 139 14.52 -7.29 -0.58
CA PRO A 139 13.37 -6.92 0.24
C PRO A 139 12.84 -5.54 -0.12
N GLY A 140 11.57 -5.28 0.19
CA GLY A 140 10.91 -3.97 0.09
C GLY A 140 10.12 -3.71 -1.20
N ILE A 141 10.25 -4.56 -2.21
CA ILE A 141 9.35 -4.56 -3.38
C ILE A 141 8.17 -5.49 -3.10
N HIS A 142 6.95 -4.98 -3.18
CA HIS A 142 5.75 -5.80 -3.16
C HIS A 142 5.44 -6.31 -4.58
N TYR A 143 5.44 -7.62 -4.77
CA TYR A 143 5.11 -8.23 -6.07
C TYR A 143 3.63 -8.56 -6.12
N ALA A 144 2.91 -7.95 -7.05
CA ALA A 144 1.48 -8.14 -7.24
C ALA A 144 1.19 -8.91 -8.54
N ASP A 145 0.15 -9.74 -8.52
CA ASP A 145 -0.29 -10.54 -9.68
C ASP A 145 -1.44 -9.89 -10.46
N THR A 146 -2.16 -8.95 -9.83
CA THR A 146 -3.33 -8.27 -10.40
C THR A 146 -3.24 -6.74 -10.23
N PRO A 147 -3.86 -5.97 -11.15
CA PRO A 147 -4.02 -4.52 -10.99
C PRO A 147 -4.64 -4.12 -9.65
N GLU A 148 -5.65 -4.86 -9.21
CA GLU A 148 -6.40 -4.61 -7.97
C GLU A 148 -5.47 -4.69 -6.75
N SER A 149 -4.73 -5.79 -6.61
CA SER A 149 -3.77 -5.98 -5.51
C SER A 149 -2.65 -4.93 -5.56
N ALA A 150 -2.20 -4.56 -6.76
CA ALA A 150 -1.16 -3.55 -6.91
C ALA A 150 -1.63 -2.17 -6.43
N VAL A 151 -2.85 -1.77 -6.80
CA VAL A 151 -3.43 -0.48 -6.42
C VAL A 151 -3.78 -0.44 -4.94
N GLU A 152 -4.37 -1.52 -4.39
CA GLU A 152 -4.64 -1.66 -2.96
C GLU A 152 -3.37 -1.45 -2.14
N HIS A 153 -2.27 -2.09 -2.54
CA HIS A 153 -1.00 -1.93 -1.84
C HIS A 153 -0.44 -0.51 -1.96
N ALA A 154 -0.44 0.07 -3.16
CA ALA A 154 0.11 1.40 -3.41
C ALA A 154 -0.66 2.52 -2.71
N LEU A 155 -1.98 2.40 -2.54
CA LEU A 155 -2.80 3.36 -1.82
C LEU A 155 -2.63 3.28 -0.29
N GLY A 156 -1.75 2.41 0.21
CA GLY A 156 -1.66 2.12 1.65
C GLY A 156 -2.89 1.41 2.20
N ARG A 157 -3.77 0.91 1.32
CA ARG A 157 -4.90 0.03 1.71
C ARG A 157 -4.43 -1.41 1.96
N SER A 158 -3.15 -1.68 1.74
CA SER A 158 -2.44 -2.83 2.31
C SER A 158 -2.19 -2.59 3.79
N ARG A 159 -3.08 -3.12 4.64
CA ARG A 159 -2.90 -3.70 6.00
C ARG A 159 -1.68 -3.36 6.88
N ARG A 160 -1.00 -2.22 6.71
CA ARG A 160 0.13 -1.79 7.54
C ARG A 160 -0.28 -0.89 8.69
N ASP A 161 -1.46 -0.27 8.59
CA ASP A 161 -2.16 0.33 9.73
C ASP A 161 -3.17 -0.65 10.36
N ASP A 162 -3.47 -1.78 9.70
CA ASP A 162 -4.46 -2.76 10.14
C ASP A 162 -3.97 -3.69 11.26
N VAL A 163 -2.76 -3.47 11.79
CA VAL A 163 -2.23 -4.24 12.92
C VAL A 163 -1.56 -3.32 13.93
N VAL A 164 -2.11 -3.24 15.13
CA VAL A 164 -1.44 -2.66 16.31
C VAL A 164 -1.05 -3.79 17.23
N ALA A 165 0.20 -3.82 17.69
CA ALA A 165 0.72 -4.92 18.49
C ALA A 165 1.60 -4.41 19.62
N ASP A 166 1.36 -4.92 20.81
CA ASP A 166 2.19 -4.74 22.00
C ASP A 166 1.85 -5.84 23.02
N TRP A 167 2.45 -5.78 24.20
CA TRP A 167 2.17 -6.70 25.29
C TRP A 167 1.28 -6.06 26.36
N VAL A 168 0.55 -6.90 27.10
CA VAL A 168 -0.12 -6.53 28.36
C VAL A 168 0.20 -7.56 29.45
N SER A 169 0.04 -7.18 30.72
CA SER A 169 0.10 -8.17 31.81
C SER A 169 -1.12 -9.11 31.74
N GLU A 170 -0.95 -10.37 32.19
CA GLU A 170 -2.05 -11.36 32.20
C GLU A 170 -3.24 -10.87 33.04
N GLU A 171 -2.99 -10.16 34.13
CA GLU A 171 -4.04 -9.57 34.98
C GLU A 171 -4.84 -8.46 34.27
N ASN A 172 -4.28 -7.82 33.25
CA ASN A 172 -4.92 -6.75 32.50
C ASN A 172 -5.52 -7.20 31.16
N LEU A 173 -5.37 -8.47 30.76
CA LEU A 173 -5.87 -8.99 29.49
C LEU A 173 -7.38 -8.78 29.31
N VAL A 174 -8.18 -9.18 30.30
CA VAL A 174 -9.65 -9.05 30.24
C VAL A 174 -10.04 -7.58 30.14
N ARG A 175 -9.42 -6.73 30.95
CA ARG A 175 -9.66 -5.28 30.94
C ARG A 175 -9.29 -4.65 29.59
N PHE A 176 -8.17 -5.07 29.00
CA PHE A 176 -7.77 -4.60 27.67
C PHE A 176 -8.83 -4.95 26.62
N LEU A 177 -9.32 -6.20 26.61
CA LEU A 177 -10.33 -6.64 25.65
C LEU A 177 -11.69 -5.95 25.85
N GLU A 178 -12.10 -5.70 27.09
CA GLU A 178 -13.31 -4.92 27.39
C GLU A 178 -13.21 -3.47 26.88
N GLU A 179 -12.09 -2.79 27.14
CA GLU A 179 -11.87 -1.42 26.68
C GLU A 179 -11.79 -1.36 25.14
N LEU A 180 -11.11 -2.32 24.51
CA LEU A 180 -11.01 -2.44 23.06
C LEU A 180 -12.39 -2.65 22.44
N SER A 181 -13.19 -3.52 23.05
CA SER A 181 -14.56 -3.79 22.63
C SER A 181 -15.45 -2.55 22.74
N ARG A 182 -15.32 -1.79 23.83
CA ARG A 182 -16.02 -0.51 24.00
C ARG A 182 -15.64 0.52 22.94
N LEU A 183 -14.35 0.59 22.54
CA LEU A 183 -13.90 1.49 21.48
C LEU A 183 -14.59 1.24 20.13
N ILE A 184 -14.92 -0.01 19.82
CA ILE A 184 -15.57 -0.41 18.57
C ILE A 184 -17.08 -0.68 18.74
N GLY A 185 -17.65 -0.41 19.91
CA GLY A 185 -19.08 -0.65 20.17
C GLY A 185 -19.48 -2.13 20.17
N TYR A 186 -18.55 -3.03 20.48
CA TYR A 186 -18.82 -4.46 20.69
C TYR A 186 -19.21 -4.70 22.16
N ASP A 187 -20.27 -5.48 22.39
CA ASP A 187 -20.76 -5.84 23.71
C ASP A 187 -20.01 -7.10 24.21
N TYR A 188 -18.89 -6.87 24.87
CA TYR A 188 -18.02 -7.93 25.40
C TYR A 188 -18.68 -8.60 26.60
N ASP A 189 -18.77 -9.93 26.60
CA ASP A 189 -19.48 -10.68 27.62
C ASP A 189 -18.75 -11.95 28.12
N HIS A 190 -19.43 -12.71 28.99
CA HIS A 190 -18.90 -13.95 29.57
C HIS A 190 -18.52 -15.04 28.56
N LEU A 191 -19.08 -15.03 27.34
CA LEU A 191 -18.71 -15.97 26.29
C LEU A 191 -17.35 -15.63 25.69
N ASP A 192 -17.04 -14.33 25.56
CA ASP A 192 -15.71 -13.87 25.15
C ASP A 192 -14.65 -14.29 26.18
N GLU A 193 -14.92 -14.10 27.47
CA GLU A 193 -14.01 -14.56 28.54
C GLU A 193 -13.83 -16.08 28.53
N ALA A 194 -14.91 -16.84 28.33
CA ALA A 194 -14.83 -18.30 28.26
C ALA A 194 -13.97 -18.77 27.07
N ALA A 195 -13.94 -18.02 25.96
CA ALA A 195 -13.09 -18.32 24.81
C ALA A 195 -11.58 -18.16 25.15
N LEU A 196 -11.23 -17.22 26.04
CA LEU A 196 -9.84 -17.04 26.50
C LEU A 196 -9.32 -18.25 27.28
N ALA A 197 -10.20 -18.99 27.95
CA ALA A 197 -9.84 -20.21 28.68
C ALA A 197 -9.36 -21.35 27.78
N ALA A 198 -9.55 -21.25 26.45
CA ALA A 198 -8.99 -22.19 25.47
C ALA A 198 -7.45 -22.18 25.43
N GLY A 199 -6.82 -21.16 26.02
CA GLY A 199 -5.36 -20.99 26.06
C GLY A 199 -4.80 -20.41 24.76
N THR A 200 -3.52 -20.07 24.78
CA THR A 200 -2.80 -19.44 23.66
C THR A 200 -1.97 -20.46 22.88
N PRO A 201 -1.72 -20.27 21.56
CA PRO A 201 -2.16 -19.11 20.77
C PRO A 201 -3.67 -19.13 20.53
N LEU A 202 -4.30 -17.97 20.63
CA LEU A 202 -5.74 -17.79 20.42
C LEU A 202 -5.98 -16.66 19.43
N ARG A 203 -6.97 -16.84 18.56
CA ARG A 203 -7.52 -15.77 17.73
C ARG A 203 -8.98 -15.57 18.11
N HIS A 204 -9.31 -14.36 18.52
CA HIS A 204 -10.62 -14.01 19.03
C HIS A 204 -11.22 -12.84 18.21
N PRO A 205 -12.35 -13.05 17.52
CA PRO A 205 -13.00 -11.99 16.76
C PRO A 205 -13.80 -11.06 17.68
N LEU A 206 -13.68 -9.75 17.48
CA LEU A 206 -14.52 -8.73 18.10
C LEU A 206 -15.38 -8.07 17.01
N MET A 207 -16.68 -8.37 17.03
CA MET A 207 -17.61 -8.04 15.93
C MET A 207 -18.17 -6.61 15.99
N GLY A 208 -17.36 -5.65 16.46
CA GLY A 208 -17.72 -4.24 16.52
C GLY A 208 -17.63 -3.52 15.17
N THR A 209 -17.66 -2.19 15.20
CA THR A 209 -17.48 -1.33 14.02
C THR A 209 -16.31 -0.34 14.28
N PRO A 210 -15.15 -0.53 13.62
CA PRO A 210 -14.82 -1.59 12.68
C PRO A 210 -14.69 -2.97 13.37
N PRO A 211 -14.90 -4.09 12.65
CA PRO A 211 -14.65 -5.41 13.19
C PRO A 211 -13.13 -5.62 13.35
N LEU A 212 -12.73 -6.21 14.48
CA LEU A 212 -11.34 -6.49 14.80
C LEU A 212 -11.15 -8.00 15.05
N GLU A 213 -9.93 -8.49 14.85
CA GLU A 213 -9.49 -9.83 15.23
C GLU A 213 -8.28 -9.70 16.15
N VAL A 214 -8.35 -10.26 17.35
CA VAL A 214 -7.26 -10.19 18.33
C VAL A 214 -6.53 -11.53 18.34
N GLU A 215 -5.22 -11.51 18.05
CA GLU A 215 -4.33 -12.65 18.21
C GLU A 215 -3.56 -12.52 19.52
N LEU A 216 -3.63 -13.55 20.36
CA LEU A 216 -3.00 -13.62 21.67
C LEU A 216 -1.95 -14.73 21.68
N SER A 217 -0.74 -14.43 22.14
CA SER A 217 0.32 -15.42 22.39
C SER A 217 0.99 -15.17 23.73
N ARG A 218 1.36 -16.25 24.45
CA ARG A 218 2.12 -16.15 25.69
C ARG A 218 3.10 -17.29 25.82
N GLU A 219 4.20 -17.05 26.53
CA GLU A 219 5.11 -18.12 26.94
C GLU A 219 4.46 -18.99 28.05
N PRO A 220 4.64 -20.32 28.05
CA PRO A 220 4.12 -21.18 29.11
C PRO A 220 4.62 -20.75 30.50
N GLY A 221 3.70 -20.33 31.38
CA GLY A 221 4.02 -19.84 32.72
C GLY A 221 4.51 -18.39 32.79
N GLY A 222 4.47 -17.66 31.67
CA GLY A 222 4.74 -16.22 31.62
C GLY A 222 3.53 -15.40 32.08
N SER A 223 3.80 -14.27 32.72
CA SER A 223 2.78 -13.31 33.21
C SER A 223 2.43 -12.21 32.20
N VAL A 224 2.91 -12.34 30.97
CA VAL A 224 2.78 -11.34 29.89
C VAL A 224 2.14 -12.02 28.69
N VAL A 225 1.22 -11.30 28.05
CA VAL A 225 0.50 -11.75 26.86
C VAL A 225 0.85 -10.78 25.72
N ASP A 226 1.48 -11.30 24.67
CA ASP A 226 1.64 -10.59 23.41
C ASP A 226 0.29 -10.52 22.71
N ILE A 227 -0.11 -9.31 22.31
CA ILE A 227 -1.37 -9.04 21.63
C ILE A 227 -1.09 -8.44 20.26
N ARG A 228 -1.79 -8.94 19.24
CA ARG A 228 -1.90 -8.30 17.94
C ARG A 228 -3.35 -8.05 17.61
N VAL A 229 -3.71 -6.79 17.42
CA VAL A 229 -5.06 -6.37 17.04
C VAL A 229 -5.06 -6.13 15.55
N HIS A 230 -5.79 -6.97 14.82
CA HIS A 230 -5.97 -6.88 13.38
C HIS A 230 -7.33 -6.25 13.03
N GLY A 231 -7.44 -5.50 11.94
CA GLY A 231 -8.73 -5.02 11.44
C GLY A 231 -8.61 -3.73 10.65
N ALA A 232 -9.72 -3.11 10.26
CA ALA A 232 -9.71 -1.80 9.58
C ALA A 232 -9.40 -0.69 10.60
N ILE A 233 -8.14 -0.57 11.01
CA ILE A 233 -7.70 0.31 12.09
C ILE A 233 -7.23 1.64 11.48
N ASP A 234 -8.02 2.70 11.66
CA ASP A 234 -7.61 4.04 11.26
C ASP A 234 -6.58 4.64 12.25
N PRO A 235 -5.88 5.74 11.90
CA PRO A 235 -4.87 6.33 12.78
C PRO A 235 -5.39 6.80 14.15
N ILE A 236 -6.68 7.14 14.28
CA ILE A 236 -7.27 7.56 15.55
C ILE A 236 -7.50 6.35 16.44
N LEU A 237 -8.02 5.26 15.87
CA LEU A 237 -8.20 4.00 16.56
C LEU A 237 -6.85 3.39 16.93
N ALA A 238 -5.86 3.43 16.04
CA ALA A 238 -4.49 2.99 16.33
C ALA A 238 -3.91 3.68 17.56
N ALA A 239 -3.94 5.03 17.58
CA ALA A 239 -3.42 5.81 18.71
C ALA A 239 -4.14 5.52 20.04
N ARG A 240 -5.45 5.21 19.99
CA ARG A 240 -6.23 4.81 21.18
C ARG A 240 -5.81 3.43 21.67
N ILE A 241 -5.61 2.47 20.77
CA ILE A 241 -5.15 1.12 21.12
C ILE A 241 -3.73 1.17 21.71
N GLU A 242 -2.82 1.95 21.11
CA GLU A 242 -1.47 2.18 21.65
C GLU A 242 -1.50 2.82 23.04
N THR A 243 -2.41 3.77 23.27
CA THR A 243 -2.59 4.38 24.59
C THR A 243 -3.08 3.36 25.62
N MET A 244 -3.90 2.38 25.22
CA MET A 244 -4.33 1.31 26.12
C MET A 244 -3.17 0.41 26.51
N PHE A 245 -2.33 0.00 25.57
CA PHE A 245 -1.11 -0.78 25.86
C PHE A 245 -0.17 -0.07 26.85
N ALA A 246 -0.09 1.25 26.79
CA ALA A 246 0.74 2.01 27.73
C ALA A 246 0.13 2.13 29.15
N LEU A 247 -1.17 1.88 29.32
CA LEU A 247 -1.91 2.08 30.57
C LEU A 247 -2.27 0.78 31.31
N LEU A 248 -2.20 -0.36 30.62
CA LEU A 248 -2.64 -1.69 31.05
C LEU A 248 -1.50 -2.69 30.83
#